data_AF-A0A3M0ZR68-F1
#
_entry.id   AF-A0A3M0ZR68-F1
#
_cell.length_a   1.000
_cell.length_b   1.000
_cell.length_c   1.000
_cell.angle_alpha   90.00
_cell.angle_beta   90.00
_cell.angle_gamma   90.00
#
_symmetry.space_group_name_H-M   'P 1'
#
loop_
_entity.id
_entity.type
_entity.pdbx_description
1 polymer ?
#
loop_
_entity_poly.entity_id
_entity_poly.type
_entity_poly.pdbx_seq_one_letter_code
_entity_poly.pdbx_strand_id
1 'polypeptide(L)'
;MPVIHFRRDLIHAWGKYEQHSHTIALREDLLLWGKREHVREVFLHELIHAVVAHRHPGATPHGEEFRHYCELAAIPARTKVDFDRETIQTGVSPLQRKIRKLLALGK
;
A
#
# COMPACT_ATOMS: atom_id res chain seq x y z
N MET A 1 -3.17 16.20 5.29
CA MET A 1 -3.56 14.99 4.55
C MET A 1 -2.41 14.66 3.61
N PRO A 2 -1.87 13.42 3.61
CA PRO A 2 -0.74 13.06 2.75
C PRO A 2 -1.16 13.08 1.27
N VAL A 3 -0.22 13.40 0.38
CA VAL A 3 -0.40 13.30 -1.07
C VAL A 3 -0.23 11.83 -1.48
N ILE A 4 -1.05 11.34 -2.42
CA ILE A 4 -0.98 9.93 -2.88
C ILE A 4 -0.39 9.90 -4.29
N HIS A 5 0.76 9.24 -4.45
CA HIS A 5 1.42 9.02 -5.74
C HIS A 5 1.41 7.54 -6.12
N PHE A 6 1.25 7.27 -7.41
CA PHE A 6 1.42 5.92 -7.97
C PHE A 6 2.77 5.86 -8.67
N ARG A 7 3.59 4.86 -8.32
CA ARG A 7 4.95 4.73 -8.88
C ARG A 7 5.22 3.30 -9.34
N ARG A 8 6.08 3.16 -10.36
CA ARG A 8 6.55 1.86 -10.86
C ARG A 8 7.85 1.40 -10.21
N ASP A 9 8.64 2.34 -9.69
CA ASP A 9 9.99 2.19 -9.18
C ASP A 9 10.06 1.89 -7.66
N LEU A 10 8.94 1.55 -7.03
CA LEU A 10 8.92 1.04 -5.66
C LEU A 10 9.53 -0.37 -5.60
N ILE A 11 10.83 -0.43 -5.33
CA ILE A 11 11.59 -1.68 -5.21
C ILE A 11 11.33 -2.30 -3.82
N HIS A 12 10.98 -3.58 -3.78
CA HIS A 12 10.76 -4.39 -2.56
C HIS A 12 9.57 -4.03 -1.67
N ALA A 13 8.72 -3.07 -2.07
CA ALA A 13 7.51 -2.71 -1.34
C ALA A 13 6.30 -2.52 -2.27
N TRP A 14 5.10 -2.62 -1.71
CA TRP A 14 3.84 -2.32 -2.38
C TRP A 14 3.34 -0.92 -2.08
N GLY A 15 3.77 -0.36 -0.95
CA GLY A 15 3.52 1.01 -0.51
C GLY A 15 4.71 1.55 0.27
N LYS A 16 4.77 2.87 0.41
CA LYS A 16 5.70 3.57 1.29
C LYS A 16 5.16 4.94 1.68
N TYR A 17 5.18 5.25 2.96
CA TYR A 17 5.05 6.61 3.45
C TYR A 17 6.42 7.31 3.51
N GLU A 18 6.52 8.47 2.88
CA GLU A 18 7.68 9.37 2.92
C GLU A 18 7.37 10.53 3.87
N GLN A 19 7.96 10.50 5.08
CA GLN A 19 7.65 11.48 6.13
C GLN A 19 8.01 12.92 5.75
N HIS A 20 9.14 13.13 5.06
CA HIS A 20 9.61 14.48 4.71
C HIS A 20 8.71 15.18 3.68
N SER A 21 8.23 14.43 2.69
CA SER A 21 7.35 14.92 1.62
C SER A 21 5.86 14.74 1.94
N HIS A 22 5.52 14.18 3.10
CA HIS A 22 4.16 13.76 3.48
C HIS A 22 3.44 13.03 2.35
N THR A 23 4.12 12.10 1.70
CA THR A 23 3.63 11.40 0.51
C THR A 23 3.45 9.91 0.79
N ILE A 24 2.31 9.34 0.38
CA ILE A 24 2.10 7.89 0.29
C ILE A 24 2.33 7.50 -1.17
N ALA A 25 3.39 6.72 -1.41
CA ALA A 25 3.64 6.12 -2.70
C ALA A 25 3.07 4.69 -2.71
N LEU A 26 2.22 4.37 -3.69
CA LEU A 26 1.71 3.01 -3.92
C LEU A 26 2.23 2.48 -5.26
N ARG A 27 2.55 1.18 -5.32
CA ARG A 27 3.05 0.59 -6.56
C ARG A 27 1.92 0.46 -7.57
N GLU A 28 2.14 0.92 -8.81
CA GLU A 28 1.12 0.84 -9.88
C GLU A 28 0.60 -0.59 -10.09
N ASP A 29 1.48 -1.59 -10.03
CA ASP A 29 1.12 -2.99 -10.13
C ASP A 29 0.08 -3.42 -9.09
N LEU A 30 0.11 -2.84 -7.88
CA LEU A 30 -0.87 -3.14 -6.84
C LEU A 30 -2.27 -2.71 -7.27
N LEU A 31 -2.39 -1.56 -7.92
CA LEU A 31 -3.68 -1.07 -8.43
C LEU A 31 -4.12 -1.84 -9.67
N LEU A 32 -3.18 -2.13 -10.56
CA LEU A 32 -3.44 -2.80 -11.83
C LEU A 32 -3.71 -4.29 -11.64
N TRP A 33 -3.21 -4.93 -10.59
CA TRP A 33 -3.31 -6.38 -10.46
C TRP A 33 -3.83 -6.81 -9.10
N GLY A 34 -3.73 -5.99 -8.07
CA GLY A 34 -4.20 -6.35 -6.74
C GLY A 34 -5.71 -6.46 -6.63
N LYS A 35 -6.14 -7.29 -5.69
CA LYS A 35 -7.51 -7.26 -5.18
C LYS A 35 -7.73 -5.98 -4.38
N ARG A 36 -8.98 -5.56 -4.26
CA ARG A 36 -9.35 -4.36 -3.49
C ARG A 36 -8.88 -4.44 -2.04
N GLU A 37 -8.90 -5.63 -1.45
CA GLU A 37 -8.49 -5.88 -0.07
C GLU A 37 -6.98 -5.67 0.09
N HIS A 38 -6.17 -6.13 -0.87
CA HIS A 38 -4.71 -5.93 -0.86
C HIS A 38 -4.36 -4.44 -1.02
N VAL A 39 -5.02 -3.74 -1.95
CA VAL A 39 -4.85 -2.28 -2.12
C VAL A 39 -5.21 -1.56 -0.83
N ARG A 40 -6.33 -1.93 -0.22
CA ARG A 40 -6.81 -1.35 1.05
C ARG A 40 -5.81 -1.57 2.18
N GLU A 41 -5.32 -2.80 2.37
CA GLU A 41 -4.38 -3.11 3.45
C GLU A 41 -3.08 -2.31 3.32
N VAL A 42 -2.46 -2.29 2.13
CA VAL A 42 -1.23 -1.51 1.90
C VAL A 42 -1.49 -0.02 2.11
N PHE A 43 -2.57 0.52 1.56
CA PHE A 43 -2.89 1.94 1.72
C PHE A 43 -3.10 2.31 3.20
N LEU A 44 -3.86 1.51 3.95
CA LEU A 44 -4.12 1.77 5.37
C LEU A 44 -2.84 1.65 6.19
N HIS A 45 -1.96 0.69 5.88
CA HIS A 45 -0.66 0.57 6.53
C HIS A 45 0.18 1.85 6.39
N GLU A 46 0.31 2.39 5.17
CA GLU A 46 1.05 3.64 4.94
C GLU A 46 0.34 4.87 5.52
N LEU A 47 -1.00 4.88 5.50
CA LEU A 47 -1.77 5.94 6.11
C LEU A 47 -1.59 5.97 7.63
N ILE A 48 -1.51 4.81 8.28
CA ILE A 48 -1.25 4.73 9.72
C ILE A 48 0.14 5.26 10.04
N HIS A 49 1.16 4.98 9.22
CA HIS A 49 2.46 5.64 9.36
C HIS A 49 2.34 7.17 9.32
N ALA A 50 1.54 7.71 8.39
CA ALA A 50 1.30 9.15 8.31
C ALA A 50 0.57 9.71 9.54
N VAL A 51 -0.44 9.00 10.06
CA VAL A 51 -1.18 9.38 11.27
C VAL A 51 -0.28 9.37 12.49
N VAL A 52 0.48 8.30 12.70
CA VAL A 52 1.40 8.16 13.84
C VAL A 52 2.47 9.25 13.79
N ALA A 53 3.11 9.46 12.64
CA ALA A 53 4.14 10.50 12.49
C ALA A 53 3.60 11.91 12.79
N HIS A 54 2.32 12.17 12.52
CA HIS A 54 1.68 13.46 12.79
C HIS A 54 1.22 13.61 14.24
N ARG A 55 0.65 12.56 14.84
CA ARG A 55 0.03 12.59 16.18
C ARG A 55 1.03 12.29 17.30
N HIS A 56 2.07 11.52 17.01
CA HIS A 56 3.07 11.04 17.96
C HIS A 56 4.49 11.23 17.38
N PRO A 57 4.98 12.47 17.27
CA PRO A 57 6.33 12.73 16.75
C PRO A 57 7.39 11.99 17.55
N GLY A 58 8.26 11.24 16.86
CA GLY A 58 9.30 10.43 17.48
C GLY A 58 8.86 9.03 17.93
N ALA A 59 7.59 8.65 17.71
CA ALA A 59 7.15 7.28 17.93
C ALA A 59 7.95 6.28 17.09
N THR A 60 8.24 5.13 17.68
CA THR A 60 8.97 4.04 17.02
C THR A 60 8.14 3.50 15.85
N PRO A 61 8.74 3.30 14.66
CA PRO A 61 8.07 2.62 13.55
C PRO A 61 7.51 1.26 13.99
N HIS A 62 6.24 0.99 13.69
CA HIS A 62 5.55 -0.25 14.08
C HIS A 62 5.50 -0.51 15.61
N GLY A 63 5.63 0.55 16.42
CA GLY A 63 5.50 0.56 17.88
C GLY A 63 4.05 0.46 18.37
N GLU A 64 3.84 0.80 19.65
CA GLU A 64 2.53 0.68 20.31
C GLU A 64 1.45 1.53 19.63
N GLU A 65 1.77 2.77 19.28
CA GLU A 65 0.85 3.69 18.60
C GLU A 65 0.44 3.15 17.23
N PHE A 66 1.41 2.60 16.47
CA PHE A 66 1.13 2.00 15.18
C PHE A 66 0.19 0.79 15.32
N ARG A 67 0.47 -0.11 16.27
CA ARG A 67 -0.37 -1.29 16.52
C ARG A 67 -1.78 -0.89 16.92
N HIS A 68 -1.92 0.12 17.79
CA HIS A 68 -3.21 0.66 18.20
C HIS A 68 -4.04 1.13 16.99
N TYR A 69 -3.45 1.93 16.09
CA TYR A 69 -4.18 2.37 14.89
C TYR A 69 -4.44 1.24 13.89
N CYS A 70 -3.59 0.21 13.81
CA CYS A 70 -3.89 -0.99 13.02
C CYS A 70 -5.12 -1.73 13.54
N GLU A 71 -5.25 -1.89 14.87
CA GLU A 71 -6.41 -2.49 15.51
C GLU A 71 -7.69 -1.69 15.20
N LEU A 72 -7.65 -0.37 15.36
CA LEU A 72 -8.78 0.51 15.03
C LEU A 72 -9.18 0.44 13.55
N ALA A 73 -8.20 0.28 12.65
CA ALA A 73 -8.43 0.15 11.21
C ALA A 73 -8.83 -1.28 10.78
N ALA A 74 -8.84 -2.24 11.72
CA ALA A 74 -9.05 -3.66 11.48
C ALA A 74 -8.09 -4.23 10.41
N ILE A 75 -6.81 -3.88 10.48
CA ILE A 75 -5.75 -4.46 9.65
C ILE A 75 -4.67 -5.13 10.51
N PRO A 76 -3.95 -6.13 9.99
CA PRO A 76 -2.83 -6.74 10.70
C PRO A 76 -1.69 -5.73 10.98
N ALA A 77 -1.18 -5.68 12.21
CA ALA A 77 -0.04 -4.85 12.58
C ALA A 77 1.30 -5.47 12.16
N ARG A 78 1.50 -5.65 10.85
CA ARG A 78 2.74 -6.18 10.27
C ARG A 78 3.80 -5.09 10.22
N THR A 79 5.08 -5.48 10.19
CA THR A 79 6.20 -4.55 9.87
C THR A 79 6.34 -4.32 8.38
N LYS A 80 5.80 -5.24 7.57
CA LYS A 80 5.79 -5.19 6.12
C LYS A 80 4.51 -5.85 5.60
N VAL A 81 3.86 -5.20 4.65
CA VAL A 81 2.78 -5.82 3.87
C VAL A 81 3.40 -6.40 2.59
N ASP A 82 3.68 -7.70 2.60
CA ASP A 82 4.16 -8.42 1.44
C ASP A 82 3.11 -9.38 0.88
N PHE A 83 2.65 -9.06 -0.33
CA PHE A 83 1.94 -10.02 -1.16
C PHE A 83 2.93 -10.51 -2.22
N ASP A 84 3.03 -11.82 -2.41
CA ASP A 84 3.78 -12.33 -3.56
C ASP A 84 3.06 -11.91 -4.87
N ARG A 85 3.80 -11.89 -6.00
CA ARG A 85 3.24 -11.44 -7.29
C ARG A 85 2.11 -12.33 -7.78
N GLU A 86 2.11 -13.61 -7.42
CA GLU A 86 1.09 -14.57 -7.82
C GLU A 86 -0.21 -14.32 -7.05
N THR A 87 -0.14 -14.09 -5.74
CA THR A 87 -1.24 -13.68 -4.85
C THR A 87 -1.91 -12.38 -5.30
N ILE A 88 -1.11 -11.42 -5.79
CA ILE A 88 -1.65 -10.22 -6.43
C ILE A 88 -2.41 -10.59 -7.71
N GLN A 89 -1.82 -11.35 -8.63
CA GLN A 89 -2.38 -11.59 -9.97
C GLN A 89 -3.52 -12.63 -10.02
N THR A 90 -3.61 -13.53 -9.06
CA THR A 90 -4.62 -14.61 -8.99
C THR A 90 -6.01 -14.09 -8.63
N GLY A 91 -6.10 -12.88 -8.09
CA GLY A 91 -7.37 -12.24 -7.72
C GLY A 91 -8.15 -11.55 -8.83
N VAL A 92 -7.63 -11.58 -10.06
CA VAL A 92 -8.18 -10.85 -11.20
C VAL A 92 -8.62 -11.87 -12.23
N SER A 93 -9.87 -11.77 -12.70
CA SER A 93 -10.39 -12.72 -13.70
C SER A 93 -9.49 -12.71 -14.95
N PRO A 94 -9.37 -13.84 -15.68
CA PRO A 94 -8.57 -13.90 -16.90
C PRO A 94 -8.90 -12.79 -17.91
N LEU A 95 -10.19 -12.42 -18.01
CA LEU A 95 -10.67 -11.33 -18.86
C LEU A 95 -10.15 -9.96 -18.39
N GLN A 96 -10.32 -9.63 -17.10
CA GLN A 96 -9.77 -8.40 -16.54
C GLN A 96 -8.25 -8.34 -16.70
N ARG A 97 -7.56 -9.48 -16.57
CA ARG A 97 -6.12 -9.55 -16.76
C ARG A 97 -5.73 -9.21 -18.20
N LYS A 98 -6.50 -9.70 -19.17
CA LYS A 98 -6.32 -9.45 -20.61
C LYS A 98 -6.62 -7.99 -20.96
N ILE A 99 -7.72 -7.42 -20.44
CA ILE A 99 -8.09 -6.02 -20.62
C ILE A 99 -6.98 -5.10 -20.06
N ARG A 100 -6.52 -5.36 -18.83
CA ARG A 100 -5.48 -4.54 -18.20
C ARG A 100 -4.13 -4.67 -18.91
N LYS A 101 -3.79 -5.84 -19.45
CA LYS A 101 -2.60 -6.02 -20.32
C LYS A 101 -2.68 -5.16 -21.59
N LEU A 102 -3.84 -5.17 -22.26
CA LEU A 102 -4.04 -4.36 -23.46
C LEU A 102 -3.94 -2.86 -23.17
N LEU A 103 -4.53 -2.39 -22.07
CA LEU A 103 -4.45 -0.99 -21.63
C LEU A 103 -3.02 -0.57 -21.26
N ALA A 104 -2.20 -1.49 -20.75
CA ALA A 104 -0.80 -1.22 -20.43
C ALA A 104 0.12 -1.16 -21.67
N LEU A 105 -0.25 -1.83 -22.76
CA LEU A 105 0.49 -1.83 -24.04
C LEU A 105 0.13 -0.65 -24.96
N GLY A 106 -1.01 0.02 -24.72
CA GLY A 106 -1.48 1.16 -25.51
C GLY A 106 -0.95 2.52 -25.05
N LYS A 107 0.11 2.57 -24.24
CA LYS A 107 0.77 3.80 -23.78
C LYS A 107 2.21 3.85 -24.25
#